data_AF-Q1YMD1-F1
#
_entry.id   AF-Q1YMD1-F1
#
_cell.length_a   1.000
_cell.length_b   1.000
_cell.length_c   1.000
_cell.angle_alpha   90.00
_cell.angle_beta   90.00
_cell.angle_gamma   90.00
#
_symmetry.space_group_name_H-M   'P 1'
#
loop_
_entity.id
_entity.type
_entity.pdbx_description
1 polymer ?
#
loop_
_entity_poly.entity_id
_entity_poly.type
_entity_poly.pdbx_seq_one_letter_code
_entity_poly.pdbx_strand_id
1 'polypeptide(L)'
;MITRAETAEHELLSALGWSSFFAEQITPDDADLQPVRIARVHRSRLTALSPRGPVEPVLTSDVTTSHFAVGDFVLIDPATLLLQRRLERRSVIERRVSGGTVPQLAGANIDTLFIVTSCNMDFSPARLERYLAWANQAGMEPVILLTKADLTDDLDSYERQARALQRGLEVVIVNTKSSDATASLAQWCKPGQTVALVGSSGVGKSTLVNTLVGVTGEPQQETGSIREDDAKGRHTTTARSLHPIAGGGWVIDTPGIRTLQVSDVADGLDILFAEITEQAAQCRFRDCTHAQEPGCAVQAAVAAGAIDRERLERWRKLQDENADNDLAKAPWAAGTGGRRNKRR
;
A
#
# COMPACT_ATOMS: atom_id res chain seq x y z
N MET A 1 -30.28 5.27 23.67
CA MET A 1 -30.52 3.82 23.60
C MET A 1 -30.34 3.45 22.14
N ILE A 2 -29.21 2.83 21.78
CA ILE A 2 -28.97 2.36 20.41
C ILE A 2 -29.87 1.13 20.20
N THR A 3 -30.63 1.12 19.11
CA THR A 3 -31.54 0.02 18.77
C THR A 3 -30.73 -1.22 18.33
N ARG A 4 -31.35 -2.41 18.41
CA ARG A 4 -30.73 -3.65 17.91
C ARG A 4 -30.37 -3.57 16.41
N ALA A 5 -31.15 -2.83 15.63
CA ALA A 5 -30.91 -2.63 14.20
C ALA A 5 -29.69 -1.73 13.95
N GLU A 6 -29.57 -0.62 14.68
CA GLU A 6 -28.39 0.27 14.63
C GLU A 6 -27.11 -0.45 15.07
N THR A 7 -27.22 -1.37 16.03
CA THR A 7 -26.08 -2.17 16.51
C THR A 7 -25.61 -3.16 15.44
N ALA A 8 -26.52 -3.84 14.76
CA ALA A 8 -26.20 -4.78 13.67
C ALA A 8 -25.61 -4.06 12.44
N GLU A 9 -26.12 -2.88 12.10
CA GLU A 9 -25.59 -2.06 11.00
C GLU A 9 -24.17 -1.57 11.30
N HIS A 10 -23.91 -1.18 12.56
CA HIS A 10 -22.57 -0.84 13.02
C HIS A 10 -21.60 -2.03 12.94
N GLU A 11 -22.01 -3.24 13.36
CA GLU A 11 -21.19 -4.44 13.24
C GLU A 11 -20.82 -4.77 11.78
N LEU A 12 -21.78 -4.66 10.86
CA LEU A 12 -21.56 -4.88 9.43
C LEU A 12 -20.61 -3.83 8.83
N LEU A 13 -20.74 -2.57 9.24
CA LEU A 13 -19.86 -1.51 8.81
C LEU A 13 -18.43 -1.69 9.39
N SER A 14 -18.32 -2.12 10.64
CA SER A 14 -17.03 -2.50 11.25
C SER A 14 -16.38 -3.68 10.51
N ALA A 15 -17.16 -4.67 10.05
CA ALA A 15 -16.64 -5.75 9.22
C ALA A 15 -16.10 -5.25 7.86
N LEU A 16 -16.60 -4.13 7.34
CA LEU A 16 -16.04 -3.44 6.18
C LEU A 16 -14.79 -2.61 6.53
N GLY A 17 -14.34 -2.54 7.78
CA GLY A 17 -13.17 -1.76 8.22
C GLY A 17 -13.51 -0.36 8.75
N TRP A 18 -14.77 -0.11 9.06
CA TRP A 18 -15.17 1.13 9.73
C TRP A 18 -14.67 1.18 11.16
N SER A 19 -14.21 2.35 11.57
CA SER A 19 -13.49 2.57 12.82
C SER A 19 -13.71 4.00 13.31
N SER A 20 -13.25 4.29 14.54
CA SER A 20 -13.43 5.62 15.16
C SER A 20 -12.90 6.77 14.30
N PHE A 21 -11.77 6.59 13.61
CA PHE A 21 -11.22 7.58 12.68
C PHE A 21 -12.20 8.03 11.60
N PHE A 22 -13.05 7.14 11.08
CA PHE A 22 -14.06 7.53 10.08
C PHE A 22 -15.31 8.10 10.76
N ALA A 23 -15.70 7.53 11.90
CA ALA A 23 -16.84 8.01 12.68
C ALA A 23 -16.66 9.46 13.17
N GLU A 24 -15.44 9.82 13.58
CA GLU A 24 -15.08 11.17 14.05
C GLU A 24 -15.14 12.23 12.94
N GLN A 25 -15.14 11.82 11.66
CA GLN A 25 -15.27 12.72 10.51
C GLN A 25 -16.72 13.01 10.12
N ILE A 26 -17.70 12.36 10.75
CA ILE A 26 -19.12 12.56 10.47
C ILE A 26 -19.59 13.83 11.18
N THR A 27 -20.15 14.75 10.41
CA THR A 27 -20.68 16.03 10.90
C THR A 27 -22.21 15.99 10.98
N PRO A 28 -22.86 16.96 11.65
CA PRO A 28 -24.33 17.06 11.65
C PRO A 28 -24.94 17.17 10.24
N ASP A 29 -24.21 17.74 9.29
CA ASP A 29 -24.66 17.86 7.89
C ASP A 29 -24.65 16.51 7.15
N ASP A 30 -23.94 15.52 7.69
CA ASP A 30 -23.85 14.16 7.14
C ASP A 30 -24.89 13.21 7.76
N ALA A 31 -25.79 13.69 8.64
CA ALA A 31 -26.65 12.85 9.49
C ALA A 31 -27.56 11.88 8.70
N ASP A 32 -28.01 12.30 7.51
CA ASP A 32 -28.87 11.49 6.64
C ASP A 32 -28.08 10.71 5.56
N LEU A 33 -26.75 10.82 5.56
CA LEU A 33 -25.89 10.15 4.59
C LEU A 33 -25.47 8.77 5.07
N GLN A 34 -25.34 7.86 4.11
CA GLN A 34 -24.91 6.49 4.37
C GLN A 34 -23.42 6.32 4.04
N PRO A 35 -22.60 5.81 4.97
CA PRO A 35 -21.22 5.42 4.68
C PRO A 35 -21.18 4.11 3.89
N VAL A 36 -20.40 4.10 2.81
CA VAL A 36 -20.13 2.93 1.99
C VAL A 36 -18.64 2.85 1.63
N ARG A 37 -18.13 1.63 1.42
CA ARG A 37 -16.72 1.40 1.09
C ARG A 37 -16.54 1.04 -0.38
N ILE A 38 -15.72 1.77 -1.12
CA ILE A 38 -15.45 1.51 -2.53
C ILE A 38 -14.78 0.14 -2.69
N ALA A 39 -15.43 -0.77 -3.40
CA ALA A 39 -14.93 -2.11 -3.67
C ALA A 39 -14.32 -2.24 -5.07
N ARG A 40 -14.74 -1.42 -6.04
CA ARG A 40 -14.18 -1.45 -7.39
C ARG A 40 -14.18 -0.08 -8.03
N VAL A 41 -13.09 0.25 -8.70
CA VAL A 41 -12.95 1.45 -9.54
C VAL A 41 -12.74 1.01 -10.98
N HIS A 42 -13.67 1.32 -11.88
CA HIS A 42 -13.59 0.92 -13.28
C HIS A 42 -14.11 2.01 -14.23
N ARG A 43 -13.17 2.65 -14.97
CA ARG A 43 -13.47 3.75 -15.92
C ARG A 43 -14.28 4.84 -15.22
N SER A 44 -15.52 5.09 -15.64
CA SER A 44 -16.40 6.12 -15.07
C SER A 44 -17.34 5.61 -13.97
N ARG A 45 -17.20 4.35 -13.53
CA ARG A 45 -18.09 3.73 -12.54
C ARG A 45 -17.36 3.32 -11.28
N LEU A 46 -18.07 3.45 -10.16
CA LEU A 46 -17.68 2.97 -8.85
C LEU A 46 -18.68 1.90 -8.41
N THR A 47 -18.17 0.85 -7.78
CA THR A 47 -18.99 -0.09 -7.01
C THR A 47 -18.52 0.00 -5.56
N ALA A 48 -19.46 0.08 -4.63
CA ALA A 48 -19.18 0.15 -3.20
C ALA A 48 -19.96 -0.92 -2.43
N LEU A 49 -19.54 -1.18 -1.20
CA LEU A 49 -20.20 -2.07 -0.25
C LEU A 49 -20.81 -1.23 0.85
N SER A 50 -22.10 -1.46 1.09
CA SER A 50 -22.83 -0.96 2.25
C SER A 50 -23.10 -2.11 3.22
N PRO A 51 -23.53 -1.84 4.46
CA PRO A 51 -24.06 -2.87 5.37
C PRO A 51 -25.19 -3.71 4.76
N ARG A 52 -25.93 -3.17 3.78
CA ARG A 52 -27.06 -3.85 3.12
C ARG A 52 -26.67 -4.58 1.85
N GLY A 53 -25.40 -4.57 1.47
CA GLY A 53 -24.88 -5.18 0.25
C GLY A 53 -24.27 -4.19 -0.73
N PRO A 54 -23.95 -4.64 -1.96
CA PRO A 54 -23.31 -3.81 -2.96
C PRO A 54 -24.22 -2.70 -3.48
N VAL A 55 -23.64 -1.53 -3.72
CA VAL A 55 -24.29 -0.35 -4.30
C VAL A 55 -23.40 0.26 -5.39
N GLU A 56 -24.00 1.04 -6.29
CA GLU A 56 -23.28 1.80 -7.32
C GLU A 56 -23.46 3.30 -7.04
N PRO A 57 -22.49 3.96 -6.40
CA PRO A 57 -22.56 5.40 -6.16
C PRO A 57 -22.67 6.18 -7.48
N VAL A 58 -23.61 7.13 -7.53
CA VAL A 58 -23.80 8.04 -8.65
C VAL A 58 -22.85 9.22 -8.50
N LEU A 59 -22.08 9.49 -9.55
CA LEU A 59 -21.16 10.64 -9.61
C LEU A 59 -21.82 11.82 -10.31
N THR A 60 -21.61 13.03 -9.80
CA THR A 60 -21.90 14.26 -10.53
C THR A 60 -20.90 14.46 -11.68
N SER A 61 -21.25 15.30 -12.67
CA SER A 61 -20.44 15.48 -13.88
C SER A 61 -19.04 16.07 -13.64
N ASP A 62 -18.85 16.77 -12.53
CA ASP A 62 -17.59 17.38 -12.10
C ASP A 62 -16.66 16.41 -11.35
N VAL A 63 -17.18 15.25 -10.92
CA VAL A 63 -16.43 14.27 -10.13
C VAL A 63 -15.94 13.14 -11.04
N THR A 64 -14.63 12.90 -11.00
CA THR A 64 -14.00 11.81 -11.76
C THR A 64 -13.57 10.68 -10.83
N THR A 65 -13.61 9.45 -11.35
CA THR A 65 -13.19 8.24 -10.62
C THR A 65 -11.71 8.24 -10.25
N SER A 66 -10.87 9.06 -10.91
CA SER A 66 -9.45 9.21 -10.56
C SER A 66 -9.21 9.75 -9.16
N HIS A 67 -10.21 10.40 -8.54
CA HIS A 67 -10.11 10.90 -7.16
C HIS A 67 -10.31 9.82 -6.11
N PHE A 68 -10.71 8.61 -6.52
CA PHE A 68 -11.07 7.51 -5.64
C PHE A 68 -10.13 6.31 -5.80
N ALA A 69 -9.85 5.67 -4.67
CA ALA A 69 -9.13 4.42 -4.58
C ALA A 69 -10.09 3.30 -4.17
N VAL A 70 -9.73 2.06 -4.48
CA VAL A 70 -10.37 0.89 -3.84
C VAL A 70 -10.07 0.95 -2.34
N GLY A 71 -11.09 0.72 -1.51
CA GLY A 71 -10.99 0.79 -0.05
C GLY A 71 -11.35 2.15 0.55
N ASP A 72 -11.54 3.20 -0.26
CA ASP A 72 -12.05 4.50 0.21
C ASP A 72 -13.43 4.35 0.88
N PHE A 73 -13.65 5.07 1.97
CA PHE A 73 -14.99 5.29 2.51
C PHE A 73 -15.57 6.59 1.95
N VAL A 74 -16.80 6.51 1.48
CA VAL A 74 -17.55 7.64 0.92
C VAL A 74 -18.94 7.70 1.55
N LEU A 75 -19.50 8.90 1.59
CA LEU A 75 -20.85 9.17 2.02
C LEU A 75 -21.74 9.33 0.80
N ILE A 76 -22.85 8.61 0.79
CA ILE A 76 -23.86 8.68 -0.28
C ILE A 76 -25.22 9.06 0.29
N ASP A 77 -26.04 9.71 -0.52
CA ASP A 77 -27.46 9.83 -0.24
C ASP A 77 -28.12 8.44 -0.45
N PRO A 78 -28.81 7.86 0.55
CA PRO A 78 -29.33 6.50 0.46
C PRO A 78 -30.50 6.33 -0.51
N ALA A 79 -31.21 7.41 -0.88
CA ALA A 79 -32.36 7.36 -1.78
C ALA A 79 -31.94 7.49 -3.25
N THR A 80 -30.96 8.35 -3.53
CA THR A 80 -30.50 8.67 -4.89
C THR A 80 -29.17 8.00 -5.24
N LEU A 81 -28.48 7.44 -4.25
CA LEU A 81 -27.11 6.90 -4.34
C LEU A 81 -26.07 7.96 -4.74
N LEU A 82 -26.41 9.24 -4.67
CA LEU A 82 -25.52 10.33 -5.05
C LEU A 82 -24.33 10.40 -4.09
N LEU A 83 -23.11 10.32 -4.63
CA LEU A 83 -21.89 10.50 -3.86
C LEU A 83 -21.77 11.97 -3.44
N GLN A 84 -21.76 12.19 -2.12
CA GLN A 84 -21.66 13.52 -1.54
C GLN A 84 -20.21 13.86 -1.18
N ARG A 85 -19.52 12.93 -0.51
CA ARG A 85 -18.20 13.21 0.06
C ARG A 85 -17.35 11.95 0.19
N ARG A 86 -16.04 12.10 0.01
CA ARG A 86 -15.03 11.09 0.38
C ARG A 86 -14.47 11.44 1.76
N LEU A 87 -14.36 10.45 2.63
CA LEU A 87 -13.69 10.60 3.92
C LEU A 87 -12.16 10.65 3.74
N GLU A 88 -11.46 11.22 4.72
CA GLU A 88 -10.00 11.20 4.77
C GLU A 88 -9.49 9.75 4.85
N ARG A 89 -8.30 9.52 4.30
CA ARG A 89 -7.69 8.18 4.22
C ARG A 89 -6.75 7.98 5.39
N ARG A 90 -6.76 6.78 5.97
CA ARG A 90 -5.71 6.37 6.92
C ARG A 90 -4.38 6.09 6.20
N SER A 91 -4.48 5.45 5.04
CA SER A 91 -3.34 5.07 4.21
C SER A 91 -3.75 5.13 2.74
N VAL A 92 -2.78 5.32 1.85
CA VAL A 92 -3.02 5.35 0.40
C VAL A 92 -1.84 4.78 -0.36
N ILE A 93 -2.15 3.93 -1.33
CA ILE A 93 -1.21 3.44 -2.32
C ILE A 93 -1.40 4.27 -3.58
N GLU A 94 -0.38 5.02 -3.94
CA GLU A 94 -0.32 5.79 -5.17
C GLU A 94 0.71 5.21 -6.13
N ARG A 95 0.35 5.19 -7.42
CA ARG A 95 1.25 4.78 -8.49
C ARG A 95 1.42 5.91 -9.47
N ARG A 96 2.66 6.36 -9.67
CA ARG A 96 2.99 7.23 -10.80
C ARG A 96 3.21 6.39 -12.05
N VAL A 97 2.52 6.76 -13.12
CA VAL A 97 2.72 6.17 -14.44
C VAL A 97 3.69 7.06 -15.20
N SER A 98 4.70 6.47 -15.83
CA SER A 98 5.67 7.22 -16.64
C SER A 98 4.93 8.07 -17.69
N GLY A 99 5.22 9.38 -17.72
CA GLY A 99 4.57 10.35 -18.59
C GLY A 99 3.20 10.88 -18.11
N GLY A 100 2.70 10.40 -16.97
CA GLY A 100 1.48 10.92 -16.34
C GLY A 100 1.78 12.00 -15.31
N THR A 101 1.01 13.10 -15.33
CA THR A 101 1.13 14.20 -14.36
C THR A 101 0.37 13.95 -13.06
N VAL A 102 -0.61 13.04 -13.06
CA VAL A 102 -1.47 12.74 -11.91
C VAL A 102 -1.18 11.33 -11.38
N PRO A 103 -0.90 11.16 -10.08
CA PRO A 103 -0.77 9.85 -9.46
C PRO A 103 -2.05 9.04 -9.62
N GLN A 104 -1.90 7.76 -9.96
CA GLN A 104 -3.02 6.84 -10.04
C GLN A 104 -3.19 6.13 -8.70
N LEU A 105 -4.32 6.37 -8.04
CA LEU A 105 -4.64 5.73 -6.77
C LEU A 105 -4.91 4.23 -6.98
N ALA A 106 -4.22 3.36 -6.27
CA ALA A 106 -4.40 1.92 -6.38
C ALA A 106 -5.26 1.33 -5.26
N GLY A 107 -5.05 1.77 -4.02
CA GLY A 107 -5.81 1.35 -2.86
C GLY A 107 -5.71 2.36 -1.72
N ALA A 108 -6.66 2.33 -0.79
CA ALA A 108 -6.69 3.17 0.39
C ALA A 108 -7.23 2.41 1.59
N ASN A 109 -6.92 2.92 2.79
CA ASN A 109 -7.34 2.32 4.07
C ASN A 109 -6.92 0.86 4.17
N ILE A 110 -5.65 0.62 3.86
CA ILE A 110 -4.94 -0.65 4.02
C ILE A 110 -4.26 -0.61 5.39
N ASP A 111 -4.50 -1.64 6.19
CA ASP A 111 -3.90 -1.80 7.52
C ASP A 111 -2.51 -2.44 7.41
N THR A 112 -2.39 -3.48 6.59
CA THR A 112 -1.15 -4.27 6.47
C THR A 112 -0.70 -4.40 5.01
N LEU A 113 0.59 -4.14 4.76
CA LEU A 113 1.23 -4.39 3.48
C LEU A 113 2.08 -5.67 3.54
N PHE A 114 1.61 -6.72 2.88
CA PHE A 114 2.39 -7.94 2.68
C PHE A 114 3.43 -7.73 1.58
N ILE A 115 4.70 -7.76 1.96
CA ILE A 115 5.85 -7.65 1.07
C ILE A 115 6.35 -9.06 0.74
N VAL A 116 5.92 -9.57 -0.41
CA VAL A 116 6.17 -10.96 -0.82
C VAL A 116 7.46 -11.09 -1.62
N THR A 117 8.35 -11.97 -1.18
CA THR A 117 9.61 -12.32 -1.86
C THR A 117 9.81 -13.82 -1.84
N SER A 118 10.62 -14.36 -2.75
CA SER A 118 10.98 -15.78 -2.74
C SER A 118 12.39 -16.02 -2.21
N CYS A 119 12.60 -17.15 -1.52
CA CYS A 119 13.90 -17.62 -1.00
C CYS A 119 14.80 -18.14 -2.14
N ASN A 120 15.14 -17.28 -3.09
CA ASN A 120 16.01 -17.54 -4.23
C ASN A 120 16.62 -16.21 -4.72
N MET A 121 17.10 -16.18 -5.96
CA MET A 121 17.69 -14.98 -6.59
C MET A 121 16.77 -13.73 -6.65
N ASP A 122 15.48 -13.87 -6.34
CA ASP A 122 14.59 -12.72 -6.22
C ASP A 122 14.77 -11.94 -4.91
N PHE A 123 15.27 -12.58 -3.86
CA PHE A 123 15.48 -11.93 -2.56
C PHE A 123 16.49 -10.78 -2.70
N SER A 124 16.02 -9.57 -2.42
CA SER A 124 16.81 -8.35 -2.60
C SER A 124 16.54 -7.39 -1.44
N PRO A 125 17.47 -7.26 -0.47
CA PRO A 125 17.38 -6.30 0.63
C PRO A 125 17.04 -4.89 0.16
N ALA A 126 17.74 -4.39 -0.87
CA ALA A 126 17.51 -3.06 -1.43
C ALA A 126 16.09 -2.86 -2.00
N ARG A 127 15.45 -3.92 -2.51
CA ARG A 127 14.06 -3.85 -2.99
C ARG A 127 13.08 -3.91 -1.83
N LEU A 128 13.35 -4.75 -0.84
CA LEU A 128 12.52 -4.88 0.35
C LEU A 128 12.51 -3.57 1.16
N GLU A 129 13.68 -2.96 1.36
CA GLU A 129 13.85 -1.65 2.00
C GLU A 129 12.96 -0.57 1.33
N ARG A 130 12.82 -0.56 0.00
CA ARG A 130 11.91 0.37 -0.70
C ARG A 130 10.44 0.16 -0.35
N TYR A 131 10.01 -1.10 -0.29
CA TYR A 131 8.64 -1.42 0.09
C TYR A 131 8.38 -1.09 1.57
N LEU A 132 9.37 -1.33 2.44
CA LEU A 132 9.29 -1.00 3.86
C LEU A 132 9.19 0.52 4.08
N ALA A 133 10.07 1.31 3.47
CA ALA A 133 10.04 2.77 3.56
C ALA A 133 8.67 3.32 3.14
N TRP A 134 8.12 2.79 2.06
CA TRP A 134 6.82 3.19 1.57
C TRP A 134 5.66 2.77 2.49
N ALA A 135 5.70 1.55 3.04
CA ALA A 135 4.71 1.09 4.01
C ALA A 135 4.68 1.99 5.25
N ASN A 136 5.87 2.27 5.79
CA ASN A 136 6.06 3.13 6.95
C ASN A 136 5.54 4.55 6.67
N GLN A 137 5.87 5.14 5.51
CA GLN A 137 5.37 6.48 5.13
C GLN A 137 3.84 6.51 5.05
N ALA A 138 3.24 5.46 4.48
CA ALA A 138 1.80 5.37 4.31
C ALA A 138 1.05 4.94 5.58
N GLY A 139 1.76 4.75 6.71
CA GLY A 139 1.17 4.29 7.97
C GLY A 139 0.62 2.86 7.92
N MET A 140 1.08 2.05 6.98
CA MET A 140 0.71 0.63 6.86
C MET A 140 1.70 -0.23 7.65
N GLU A 141 1.22 -1.27 8.34
CA GLU A 141 2.08 -2.27 8.97
C GLU A 141 2.77 -3.13 7.90
N PRO A 142 4.11 -3.10 7.76
CA PRO A 142 4.79 -3.97 6.82
C PRO A 142 4.99 -5.38 7.41
N VAL A 143 4.74 -6.40 6.59
CA VAL A 143 5.04 -7.80 6.94
C VAL A 143 5.73 -8.47 5.76
N ILE A 144 6.94 -9.01 5.96
CA ILE A 144 7.64 -9.74 4.90
C ILE A 144 7.14 -11.18 4.84
N LEU A 145 6.72 -11.59 3.65
CA LEU A 145 6.35 -12.97 3.37
C LEU A 145 7.45 -13.65 2.55
N LEU A 146 8.14 -14.61 3.17
CA LEU A 146 9.13 -15.45 2.53
C LEU A 146 8.45 -16.68 1.91
N THR A 147 8.51 -16.77 0.59
CA THR A 147 7.88 -17.85 -0.18
C THR A 147 8.91 -18.77 -0.81
N LYS A 148 8.45 -19.94 -1.28
CA LYS A 148 9.30 -20.94 -1.95
C LYS A 148 10.49 -21.40 -1.10
N ALA A 149 10.24 -21.58 0.20
CA ALA A 149 11.25 -22.07 1.14
C ALA A 149 11.78 -23.46 0.76
N ASP A 150 11.02 -24.23 -0.04
CA ASP A 150 11.42 -25.50 -0.63
C ASP A 150 12.57 -25.41 -1.65
N LEU A 151 12.95 -24.20 -2.08
CA LEU A 151 14.04 -23.99 -3.05
C LEU A 151 15.40 -23.68 -2.42
N THR A 152 15.52 -23.75 -1.09
CA THR A 152 16.77 -23.44 -0.39
C THR A 152 17.00 -24.35 0.81
N ASP A 153 18.26 -24.67 1.05
CA ASP A 153 18.71 -25.37 2.27
C ASP A 153 19.10 -24.40 3.39
N ASP A 154 19.15 -23.08 3.13
CA ASP A 154 19.57 -22.04 4.08
C ASP A 154 18.46 -21.00 4.32
N LEU A 155 17.30 -21.50 4.75
CA LEU A 155 16.14 -20.67 5.05
C LEU A 155 16.40 -19.67 6.17
N ASP A 156 17.15 -20.07 7.19
CA ASP A 156 17.47 -19.23 8.35
C ASP A 156 18.24 -17.97 7.94
N SER A 157 19.08 -18.04 6.90
CA SER A 157 19.79 -16.86 6.38
C SER A 157 18.84 -15.84 5.76
N TYR A 158 17.86 -16.28 4.96
CA TYR A 158 16.85 -15.38 4.40
C TYR A 158 16.01 -14.72 5.50
N GLU A 159 15.61 -15.49 6.51
CA GLU A 159 14.84 -14.96 7.63
C GLU A 159 15.65 -13.93 8.44
N ARG A 160 16.90 -14.25 8.81
CA ARG A 160 17.79 -13.31 9.51
C ARG A 160 18.00 -12.03 8.70
N GLN A 161 18.28 -12.15 7.40
CA GLN A 161 18.47 -10.99 6.53
C GLN A 161 17.20 -10.13 6.43
N ALA A 162 16.03 -10.75 6.31
CA ALA A 162 14.75 -10.03 6.28
C ALA A 162 14.45 -9.31 7.59
N ARG A 163 14.60 -9.99 8.74
CA ARG A 163 14.36 -9.42 10.07
C ARG A 163 15.32 -8.27 10.40
N ALA A 164 16.55 -8.33 9.88
CA ALA A 164 17.53 -7.27 10.06
C ALA A 164 17.20 -5.97 9.29
N LEU A 165 16.22 -5.98 8.39
CA LEU A 165 15.91 -4.82 7.56
C LEU A 165 15.28 -3.66 8.34
N GLN A 166 14.51 -3.95 9.39
CA GLN A 166 13.83 -2.95 10.21
C GLN A 166 13.58 -3.51 11.61
N ARG A 167 13.69 -2.68 12.64
CA ARG A 167 13.40 -3.07 14.03
C ARG A 167 11.93 -3.46 14.18
N GLY A 168 11.66 -4.57 14.84
CA GLY A 168 10.28 -5.05 15.09
C GLY A 168 9.56 -5.57 13.84
N LEU A 169 10.28 -5.84 12.74
CA LEU A 169 9.66 -6.32 11.52
C LEU A 169 9.23 -7.79 11.64
N GLU A 170 7.96 -8.02 11.32
CA GLU A 170 7.41 -9.37 11.22
C GLU A 170 7.82 -10.02 9.89
N VAL A 171 8.30 -11.26 10.01
CA VAL A 171 8.72 -12.08 8.87
C VAL A 171 8.04 -13.44 9.02
N VAL A 172 7.30 -13.84 8.00
CA VAL A 172 6.54 -15.08 7.98
C VAL A 172 6.96 -15.92 6.77
N ILE A 173 7.29 -17.17 7.03
CA ILE A 173 7.54 -18.15 5.97
C ILE A 173 6.19 -18.75 5.57
N VAL A 174 5.84 -18.64 4.28
CA VAL A 174 4.55 -19.10 3.76
C VAL A 174 4.75 -19.95 2.51
N ASN A 175 4.15 -21.14 2.53
CA ASN A 175 3.84 -21.86 1.30
C ASN A 175 2.50 -21.33 0.76
N THR A 176 2.54 -20.51 -0.30
CA THR A 176 1.35 -19.83 -0.85
C THR A 176 0.26 -20.77 -1.36
N LYS A 177 0.61 -22.04 -1.61
CA LYS A 177 -0.34 -23.08 -2.07
C LYS A 177 -0.95 -23.87 -0.92
N SER A 178 -0.39 -23.78 0.29
CA SER A 178 -0.91 -24.51 1.44
C SER A 178 -2.13 -23.81 2.01
N SER A 179 -3.12 -24.60 2.44
CA SER A 179 -4.22 -24.13 3.29
C SER A 179 -3.73 -23.49 4.59
N ASP A 180 -2.55 -23.88 5.06
CA ASP A 180 -1.94 -23.34 6.29
C ASP A 180 -1.47 -21.90 6.14
N ALA A 181 -1.35 -21.40 4.90
CA ALA A 181 -1.01 -20.01 4.63
C ALA A 181 -2.05 -19.06 5.25
N THR A 182 -3.34 -19.43 5.17
CA THR A 182 -4.42 -18.64 5.76
C THR A 182 -4.32 -18.61 7.29
N ALA A 183 -3.98 -19.75 7.92
CA ALA A 183 -3.79 -19.81 9.36
C ALA A 183 -2.58 -18.98 9.81
N SER A 184 -1.47 -19.06 9.08
CA SER A 184 -0.22 -18.32 9.38
C SER A 184 -0.40 -16.80 9.26
N LEU A 185 -1.32 -16.35 8.41
CA LEU A 185 -1.60 -14.93 8.18
C LEU A 185 -2.87 -14.44 8.90
N ALA A 186 -3.52 -15.30 9.69
CA ALA A 186 -4.84 -15.03 10.28
C ALA A 186 -4.84 -13.77 11.15
N GLN A 187 -3.71 -13.41 11.76
CA GLN A 187 -3.66 -12.26 12.66
C GLN A 187 -3.91 -10.91 11.98
N TRP A 188 -3.52 -10.77 10.70
CA TRP A 188 -3.71 -9.57 9.87
C TRP A 188 -4.95 -9.66 8.97
N CYS A 189 -5.58 -10.83 8.90
CA CYS A 189 -6.71 -11.12 8.00
C CYS A 189 -8.06 -11.20 8.74
N LYS A 190 -8.16 -10.56 9.92
CA LYS A 190 -9.35 -10.55 10.78
C LYS A 190 -10.48 -9.67 10.22
N PRO A 191 -11.73 -9.83 10.69
CA PRO A 191 -12.82 -8.91 10.35
C PRO A 191 -12.43 -7.44 10.49
N GLY A 192 -12.76 -6.64 9.46
CA GLY A 192 -12.45 -5.22 9.40
C GLY A 192 -11.01 -4.88 8.98
N GLN A 193 -10.08 -5.83 8.98
CA GLN A 193 -8.70 -5.60 8.51
C GLN A 193 -8.62 -5.67 6.99
N THR A 194 -7.72 -4.89 6.42
CA THR A 194 -7.47 -4.81 4.98
C THR A 194 -5.99 -4.97 4.68
N VAL A 195 -5.67 -5.94 3.83
CA VAL A 195 -4.31 -6.25 3.41
C VAL A 195 -4.11 -5.96 1.92
N ALA A 196 -2.88 -5.61 1.54
CA ALA A 196 -2.45 -5.53 0.15
C ALA A 196 -1.13 -6.26 -0.05
N LEU A 197 -0.84 -6.69 -1.29
CA LEU A 197 0.36 -7.45 -1.60
C LEU A 197 1.26 -6.72 -2.61
N VAL A 198 2.55 -6.63 -2.31
CA VAL A 198 3.60 -6.12 -3.22
C VAL A 198 4.76 -7.10 -3.32
N GLY A 199 5.59 -6.96 -4.35
CA GLY A 199 6.71 -7.87 -4.61
C GLY A 199 6.90 -8.18 -6.09
N SER A 200 7.99 -8.86 -6.43
CA SER A 200 8.36 -9.19 -7.81
C SER A 200 7.36 -10.07 -8.53
N SER A 201 7.42 -10.10 -9.87
CA SER A 201 6.63 -11.07 -10.63
C SER A 201 7.06 -12.51 -10.30
N GLY A 202 6.11 -13.44 -10.19
CA GLY A 202 6.43 -14.86 -9.99
C GLY A 202 6.76 -15.30 -8.55
N VAL A 203 6.72 -14.40 -7.55
CA VAL A 203 6.93 -14.73 -6.12
C VAL A 203 5.71 -15.37 -5.45
N GLY A 204 4.59 -15.53 -6.16
CA GLY A 204 3.39 -16.20 -5.61
C GLY A 204 2.28 -15.29 -5.08
N LYS A 205 2.33 -13.96 -5.31
CA LYS A 205 1.26 -13.02 -4.87
C LYS A 205 -0.14 -13.42 -5.30
N SER A 206 -0.38 -13.64 -6.61
CA SER A 206 -1.70 -14.01 -7.11
C SER A 206 -2.17 -15.37 -6.56
N THR A 207 -1.25 -16.31 -6.39
CA THR A 207 -1.55 -17.59 -5.73
C THR A 207 -1.99 -17.35 -4.29
N LEU A 208 -1.27 -16.51 -3.54
CA LEU A 208 -1.62 -16.17 -2.17
C LEU A 208 -2.97 -15.45 -2.07
N VAL A 209 -3.27 -14.50 -2.96
CA VAL A 209 -4.60 -13.85 -3.01
C VAL A 209 -5.70 -14.89 -3.17
N ASN A 210 -5.56 -15.83 -4.12
CA ASN A 210 -6.55 -16.89 -4.33
C ASN A 210 -6.72 -17.78 -3.09
N THR A 211 -5.62 -18.15 -2.44
CA THR A 211 -5.64 -18.93 -1.20
C THR A 211 -6.35 -18.18 -0.06
N LEU A 212 -6.09 -16.88 0.10
CA LEU A 212 -6.74 -16.04 1.12
C LEU A 212 -8.24 -15.88 0.88
N VAL A 213 -8.65 -15.70 -0.37
CA VAL A 213 -10.07 -15.61 -0.75
C VAL A 213 -10.79 -16.96 -0.60
N GLY A 214 -10.05 -18.07 -0.47
CA GLY A 214 -10.61 -19.42 -0.33
C GLY A 214 -10.92 -20.10 -1.67
N VAL A 215 -10.36 -19.60 -2.78
CA VAL A 215 -10.45 -20.26 -4.09
C VAL A 215 -9.37 -21.35 -4.16
N THR A 216 -9.63 -22.49 -3.52
CA THR A 216 -8.74 -23.65 -3.57
C THR A 216 -9.10 -24.54 -4.76
N GLY A 217 -8.50 -24.27 -5.93
CA GLY A 217 -8.58 -25.12 -7.13
C GLY A 217 -9.52 -24.59 -8.23
N GLU A 218 -8.97 -24.51 -9.45
CA GLU A 218 -9.53 -24.06 -10.75
C GLU A 218 -10.46 -22.82 -10.78
N PRO A 219 -10.31 -21.92 -11.77
CA PRO A 219 -10.97 -20.62 -11.76
C PRO A 219 -12.48 -20.76 -11.98
N GLN A 220 -13.26 -20.79 -10.90
CA GLN A 220 -14.66 -20.37 -10.94
C GLN A 220 -14.72 -18.85 -11.02
N GLN A 221 -14.38 -18.33 -12.20
CA GLN A 221 -14.98 -17.10 -12.69
C GLN A 221 -16.43 -17.44 -13.06
N GLU A 222 -17.36 -17.26 -12.13
CA GLU A 222 -18.77 -17.23 -12.52
C GLU A 222 -19.05 -15.96 -13.34
N THR A 223 -19.17 -16.23 -14.65
CA THR A 223 -20.16 -15.66 -15.58
C THR A 223 -20.19 -14.14 -15.76
N GLY A 224 -19.20 -13.68 -16.53
CA GLY A 224 -19.24 -12.40 -17.26
C GLY A 224 -18.39 -12.46 -18.53
N SER A 225 -18.72 -13.37 -19.44
CA SER A 225 -18.13 -13.55 -20.78
C SER A 225 -16.59 -13.65 -20.85
N ILE A 226 -16.07 -14.85 -20.59
CA ILE A 226 -14.77 -15.25 -21.13
C ILE A 226 -15.03 -15.61 -22.60
N ARG A 227 -14.63 -14.74 -23.53
CA ARG A 227 -14.38 -15.19 -24.90
C ARG A 227 -13.03 -15.87 -24.88
N GLU A 228 -13.07 -17.17 -25.11
CA GLU A 228 -11.94 -18.02 -25.43
C GLU A 228 -11.25 -17.48 -26.68
N ASP A 229 -10.18 -16.71 -26.49
CA ASP A 229 -9.13 -16.47 -27.48
C ASP A 229 -8.02 -15.63 -26.83
N ASP A 230 -7.14 -16.29 -26.06
CA ASP A 230 -5.73 -15.90 -26.00
C ASP A 230 -4.93 -16.91 -25.16
N ALA A 231 -4.47 -17.97 -25.83
CA ALA A 231 -3.53 -18.96 -25.32
C ALA A 231 -2.09 -18.40 -25.18
N LYS A 232 -1.93 -17.20 -24.59
CA LYS A 232 -0.64 -16.58 -24.24
C LYS A 232 -0.74 -15.75 -22.97
N GLY A 233 -0.59 -16.41 -21.82
CA GLY A 233 0.08 -15.89 -20.60
C GLY A 233 -0.03 -14.40 -20.25
N ARG A 234 -1.22 -13.81 -20.34
CA ARG A 234 -1.43 -12.39 -20.03
C ARG A 234 -2.63 -12.24 -19.10
N HIS A 235 -2.46 -12.66 -17.84
CA HIS A 235 -3.35 -12.23 -16.76
C HIS A 235 -3.22 -10.71 -16.60
N THR A 236 -4.04 -9.97 -17.36
CA THR A 236 -4.17 -8.53 -17.29
C THR A 236 -5.54 -8.22 -16.70
N THR A 237 -5.74 -8.56 -15.43
CA THR A 237 -6.85 -7.98 -14.67
C THR A 237 -6.58 -6.47 -14.65
N THR A 238 -7.37 -5.68 -15.35
CA THR A 238 -7.20 -4.21 -15.44
C THR A 238 -8.00 -3.48 -14.36
N ALA A 239 -8.89 -4.19 -13.68
CA ALA A 239 -9.66 -3.68 -12.57
C ALA A 239 -8.91 -3.90 -11.26
N ARG A 240 -8.94 -2.87 -10.40
CA ARG A 240 -8.57 -2.97 -8.99
C ARG A 240 -9.83 -3.32 -8.21
N SER A 241 -9.73 -4.26 -7.29
CA SER A 241 -10.90 -4.73 -6.54
C SER A 241 -10.56 -5.15 -5.12
N LEU A 242 -11.56 -4.97 -4.25
CA LEU A 242 -11.59 -5.41 -2.87
C LEU A 242 -12.25 -6.80 -2.81
N HIS A 243 -11.57 -7.78 -2.24
CA HIS A 243 -12.07 -9.15 -2.15
C HIS A 243 -12.15 -9.59 -0.68
N PRO A 244 -13.23 -10.30 -0.28
CA PRO A 244 -13.31 -10.85 1.07
C PRO A 244 -12.30 -11.98 1.24
N ILE A 245 -11.67 -12.05 2.41
CA ILE A 245 -10.80 -13.14 2.83
C ILE A 245 -11.65 -14.13 3.65
N ALA A 246 -11.38 -15.42 3.54
CA ALA A 246 -12.10 -16.45 4.30
C ALA A 246 -12.09 -16.23 5.82
N GLY A 247 -11.05 -15.56 6.35
CA GLY A 247 -10.92 -15.16 7.76
C GLY A 247 -11.72 -13.92 8.18
N GLY A 248 -12.45 -13.28 7.27
CA GLY A 248 -13.34 -12.13 7.52
C GLY A 248 -12.74 -10.76 7.17
N GLY A 249 -11.43 -10.67 6.91
CA GLY A 249 -10.78 -9.45 6.42
C GLY A 249 -10.97 -9.21 4.91
N TRP A 250 -10.21 -8.26 4.38
CA TRP A 250 -10.26 -7.85 2.97
C TRP A 250 -8.87 -7.85 2.34
N VAL A 251 -8.78 -8.26 1.07
CA VAL A 251 -7.57 -8.13 0.26
C VAL A 251 -7.82 -7.20 -0.92
N ILE A 252 -6.93 -6.23 -1.11
CA ILE A 252 -6.92 -5.38 -2.30
C ILE A 252 -6.01 -6.03 -3.35
N ASP A 253 -6.59 -6.45 -4.46
CA ASP A 253 -5.81 -6.84 -5.65
C ASP A 253 -5.61 -5.60 -6.54
N THR A 254 -4.36 -5.17 -6.62
CA THR A 254 -3.92 -4.07 -7.49
C THR A 254 -2.94 -4.60 -8.53
N PRO A 255 -3.43 -5.00 -9.71
CA PRO A 255 -2.58 -5.39 -10.81
C PRO A 255 -1.59 -4.26 -11.16
N GLY A 256 -0.30 -4.56 -11.09
CA GLY A 256 0.72 -3.67 -11.66
C GLY A 256 1.40 -2.68 -10.70
N ILE A 257 1.50 -2.93 -9.39
CA ILE A 257 2.48 -2.24 -8.50
C ILE A 257 3.94 -2.63 -8.86
N ARG A 258 4.25 -2.74 -10.16
CA ARG A 258 5.53 -3.26 -10.68
C ARG A 258 6.70 -2.29 -10.49
N THR A 259 6.41 -1.02 -10.25
CA THR A 259 7.38 0.04 -9.97
C THR A 259 6.73 1.07 -9.05
N LEU A 260 7.09 1.02 -7.77
CA LEU A 260 6.85 2.15 -6.87
C LEU A 260 7.91 3.20 -7.17
N GLN A 261 7.49 4.33 -7.74
CA GLN A 261 8.28 5.55 -7.56
C GLN A 261 7.98 6.02 -6.15
N VAL A 262 8.88 5.64 -5.26
CA VAL A 262 8.83 6.00 -3.85
C VAL A 262 9.25 7.47 -3.77
N SER A 263 8.31 8.37 -3.52
CA SER A 263 8.55 9.81 -3.48
C SER A 263 7.89 10.37 -2.24
N ASP A 264 8.55 11.28 -1.53
CA ASP A 264 8.11 11.81 -0.23
C ASP A 264 7.91 10.69 0.79
N VAL A 265 8.99 9.96 1.06
CA VAL A 265 9.06 8.90 2.09
C VAL A 265 10.07 9.22 3.20
N ALA A 266 10.32 10.50 3.47
CA ALA A 266 11.33 10.91 4.45
C ALA A 266 11.09 10.26 5.82
N ASP A 267 9.86 10.36 6.34
CA ASP A 267 9.49 9.74 7.63
C ASP A 267 9.59 8.21 7.57
N GLY A 268 9.20 7.62 6.42
CA GLY A 268 9.30 6.19 6.18
C GLY A 268 10.73 5.65 6.18
N LEU A 269 11.68 6.44 5.67
CA LEU A 269 13.12 6.13 5.70
C LEU A 269 13.69 6.25 7.11
N ASP A 270 13.24 7.24 7.89
CA ASP A 270 13.67 7.39 9.29
C ASP A 270 13.23 6.21 10.16
N ILE A 271 12.01 5.68 9.93
CA ILE A 271 11.54 4.46 10.61
C ILE A 271 12.36 3.23 10.17
N LEU A 272 12.61 3.10 8.86
CA LEU A 272 13.32 1.95 8.29
C LEU A 272 14.78 1.87 8.75
N PHE A 273 15.46 3.01 8.79
CA PHE A 273 16.87 3.13 9.12
C PHE A 273 17.07 3.85 10.46
N ALA A 274 16.22 3.55 11.44
CA ALA A 274 16.24 4.20 12.75
C ALA A 274 17.62 4.18 13.41
N GLU A 275 18.38 3.09 13.28
CA GLU A 275 19.75 3.00 13.79
C GLU A 275 20.71 4.02 13.15
N ILE A 276 20.48 4.43 11.91
CA ILE A 276 21.26 5.46 11.24
C ILE A 276 20.77 6.83 11.70
N THR A 277 19.46 7.09 11.69
CA THR A 277 18.88 8.39 12.08
C THR A 277 19.18 8.74 13.55
N GLU A 278 19.13 7.77 14.46
CA GLU A 278 19.49 7.94 15.87
C GLU A 278 20.98 8.30 16.08
N GLN A 279 21.87 7.75 15.24
CA GLN A 279 23.29 8.09 15.27
C GLN A 279 23.57 9.42 14.57
N ALA A 280 22.84 9.74 13.50
CA ALA A 280 22.93 11.01 12.78
C ALA A 280 22.65 12.21 13.70
N ALA A 281 21.70 12.07 14.63
CA ALA A 281 21.39 13.08 15.64
C ALA A 281 22.56 13.40 16.59
N GLN A 282 23.57 12.54 16.66
CA GLN A 282 24.77 12.69 17.51
C GLN A 282 25.98 13.21 16.72
N CYS A 283 25.83 13.51 15.42
CA CYS A 283 26.90 14.07 14.63
C CYS A 283 27.32 15.46 15.12
N ARG A 284 28.61 15.76 14.99
CA ARG A 284 29.17 17.10 15.27
C ARG A 284 28.52 18.21 14.44
N PHE A 285 28.18 17.92 13.19
CA PHE A 285 27.59 18.87 12.24
C PHE A 285 26.14 18.52 11.95
N ARG A 286 25.28 19.53 11.81
CA ARG A 286 23.84 19.37 11.54
C ARG A 286 23.54 18.95 10.09
N ASP A 287 24.40 19.33 9.16
CA ASP A 287 24.35 19.07 7.72
C ASP A 287 25.30 17.94 7.31
N CYS A 288 25.61 17.03 8.23
CA CYS A 288 26.50 15.90 7.97
C CYS A 288 25.87 14.96 6.93
N THR A 289 26.56 14.73 5.82
CA THR A 289 26.10 13.87 4.71
C THR A 289 26.32 12.38 4.97
N HIS A 290 26.90 12.01 6.11
CA HIS A 290 27.30 10.62 6.32
C HIS A 290 28.74 10.35 5.91
N ALA A 291 29.30 11.07 4.95
CA ALA A 291 30.34 10.57 4.06
C ALA A 291 31.74 10.49 4.69
N GLN A 292 32.38 11.63 4.95
CA GLN A 292 33.78 11.71 5.40
C GLN A 292 33.99 12.81 6.45
N GLU A 293 32.91 13.38 6.99
CA GLU A 293 32.97 14.50 7.91
C GLU A 293 33.63 14.13 9.24
N PRO A 294 34.50 14.99 9.79
CA PRO A 294 35.15 14.72 11.06
C PRO A 294 34.15 14.78 12.22
N GLY A 295 34.21 13.81 13.13
CA GLY A 295 33.24 13.71 14.24
C GLY A 295 31.85 13.24 13.81
N CYS A 296 31.76 12.52 12.70
CA CYS A 296 30.54 11.86 12.27
C CYS A 296 30.27 10.60 13.13
N ALA A 297 29.20 10.64 13.93
CA ALA A 297 28.80 9.53 14.80
C ALA A 297 28.38 8.28 13.99
N VAL A 298 27.73 8.47 12.84
CA VAL A 298 27.35 7.37 11.94
C VAL A 298 28.60 6.63 11.42
N GLN A 299 29.65 7.34 11.02
CA GLN A 299 30.90 6.70 10.56
C GLN A 299 31.64 6.01 11.71
N ALA A 300 31.60 6.57 12.92
CA ALA A 300 32.13 5.91 14.11
C ALA A 300 31.37 4.60 14.40
N ALA A 301 30.04 4.59 14.28
CA ALA A 301 29.22 3.40 14.43
C ALA A 301 29.51 2.34 13.35
N VAL A 302 29.79 2.75 12.11
CA VAL A 302 30.26 1.83 11.05
C VAL A 302 31.63 1.26 11.39
N ALA A 303 32.58 2.08 11.83
CA ALA A 303 33.91 1.62 12.23
C ALA A 303 33.88 0.65 13.43
N ALA A 304 32.90 0.79 14.31
CA ALA A 304 32.65 -0.10 15.44
C ALA A 304 31.84 -1.36 15.08
N GLY A 305 31.37 -1.50 13.83
CA GLY A 305 30.54 -2.62 13.38
C GLY A 305 29.08 -2.57 13.85
N ALA A 306 28.63 -1.47 14.44
CA ALA A 306 27.25 -1.28 14.88
C ALA A 306 26.30 -0.97 13.71
N ILE A 307 26.82 -0.38 12.62
CA ILE A 307 26.10 -0.15 11.37
C ILE A 307 26.87 -0.81 10.24
N ASP A 308 26.20 -1.63 9.45
CA ASP A 308 26.80 -2.22 8.26
C ASP A 308 27.07 -1.16 7.17
N ARG A 309 28.24 -1.25 6.52
CA ARG A 309 28.68 -0.29 5.49
C ARG A 309 27.73 -0.26 4.30
N GLU A 310 27.31 -1.43 3.81
CA GLU A 310 26.41 -1.53 2.67
C GLU A 310 25.02 -0.99 3.03
N ARG A 311 24.57 -1.23 4.26
CA ARG A 311 23.30 -0.68 4.77
C ARG A 311 23.29 0.86 4.77
N LEU A 312 24.39 1.49 5.18
CA LEU A 312 24.54 2.95 5.10
C LEU A 312 24.56 3.45 3.64
N GLU A 313 25.17 2.70 2.71
CA GLU A 313 25.15 3.05 1.29
C GLU A 313 23.73 2.95 0.68
N ARG A 314 22.97 1.92 1.06
CA ARG A 314 21.56 1.79 0.64
C ARG A 314 20.69 2.90 1.20
N TRP A 315 20.89 3.30 2.46
CA TRP A 315 20.21 4.47 3.04
C TRP A 315 20.49 5.75 2.26
N ARG A 316 21.76 6.07 1.98
CA ARG A 316 22.11 7.27 1.19
C ARG A 316 21.47 7.25 -0.19
N LYS A 317 21.55 6.11 -0.87
CA LYS A 317 20.95 5.96 -2.19
C LYS A 317 19.44 6.21 -2.15
N LEU A 318 18.74 5.74 -1.13
CA LEU A 318 17.30 5.99 -0.99
C LEU A 318 16.99 7.44 -0.64
N GLN A 319 17.82 8.11 0.17
CA GLN A 319 17.69 9.53 0.45
C GLN A 319 17.88 10.39 -0.82
N ASP A 320 18.92 10.10 -1.60
CA ASP A 320 19.20 10.80 -2.86
C ASP A 320 18.04 10.64 -3.85
N GLU A 321 17.54 9.41 -4.02
CA GLU A 321 16.39 9.14 -4.87
C GLU A 321 15.10 9.81 -4.38
N ASN A 322 14.90 9.91 -3.06
CA ASN A 322 13.75 10.64 -2.50
C ASN A 322 13.87 12.14 -2.82
N ALA A 323 15.04 12.74 -2.61
CA ALA A 323 15.30 14.15 -2.89
C ALA A 323 15.11 14.47 -4.39
N ASP A 324 15.62 13.63 -5.29
CA ASP A 324 15.44 13.78 -6.74
C ASP A 324 13.95 13.73 -7.14
N ASN A 325 13.20 12.81 -6.53
CA ASN A 325 11.77 12.69 -6.76
C ASN A 325 10.96 13.88 -6.23
N ASP A 326 11.40 14.51 -5.14
CA ASP A 326 10.78 15.72 -4.60
C ASP A 326 11.10 16.96 -5.43
N LEU A 327 12.33 17.07 -5.96
CA LEU A 327 12.69 18.12 -6.91
C LEU A 327 11.89 18.01 -8.22
N ALA A 328 11.60 16.79 -8.68
CA ALA A 328 10.72 16.54 -9.81
C ALA A 328 9.24 16.90 -9.56
N LYS A 329 8.84 17.14 -8.30
CA LYS A 329 7.49 17.62 -7.93
C LYS A 329 7.37 19.15 -7.91
N ALA A 330 8.48 19.90 -7.91
CA ALA A 330 8.41 21.35 -7.93
C ALA A 330 7.57 21.79 -9.13
N PRO A 331 6.49 22.58 -8.94
CA PRO A 331 5.78 23.15 -10.08
C PRO A 331 6.84 23.88 -10.90
N TRP A 332 6.90 23.61 -12.21
CA TRP A 332 7.60 24.47 -13.16
C TRP A 332 7.28 25.91 -12.75
N ALA A 333 8.26 26.59 -12.16
CA ALA A 333 8.10 27.97 -11.74
C ALA A 333 7.80 28.74 -13.02
N ALA A 334 6.70 29.50 -13.02
CA ALA A 334 6.28 30.33 -14.13
C ALA A 334 7.47 31.16 -14.63
N GLY A 335 8.03 30.74 -15.77
CA GLY A 335 9.05 31.49 -16.48
C GLY A 335 8.52 32.89 -16.78
N THR A 336 9.18 33.86 -16.17
CA THR A 336 9.00 35.30 -16.30
C THR A 336 9.19 35.73 -17.75
N GLY A 337 8.12 35.67 -18.55
CA GLY A 337 8.02 36.31 -19.84
C GLY A 337 7.77 37.82 -19.70
N GLY A 338 8.77 38.57 -19.24
CA GLY A 338 8.75 40.03 -19.25
C GLY A 338 8.62 40.55 -20.69
N ARG A 339 7.39 40.87 -21.12
CA ARG A 339 7.14 41.61 -22.36
C ARG A 339 7.68 43.03 -22.22
N ARG A 340 8.91 43.22 -22.68
CA ARG A 340 9.49 44.54 -22.97
C ARG A 340 8.66 45.20 -24.07
N ASN A 341 7.94 46.23 -23.67
CA ASN A 341 7.26 47.18 -24.54
C ASN A 341 8.29 47.83 -25.48
N LYS A 342 8.12 47.67 -26.81
CA LYS A 342 8.81 48.51 -27.80
C LYS A 342 7.77 49.12 -28.75
N ARG A 343 7.62 50.42 -28.56
CA ARG A 343 6.99 51.41 -29.44
C ARG A 343 7.25 51.13 -30.92
N ARG A 344 6.20 51.25 -31.73
CA ARG A 344 6.14 52.22 -32.82
C ARG A 344 4.72 52.71 -33.01
#